data_AF-G3YG30-F1
#
_entry.id   AF-G3YG30-F1
#
_cell.length_a   1.000
_cell.length_b   1.000
_cell.length_c   1.000
_cell.angle_alpha   90.00
_cell.angle_beta   90.00
_cell.angle_gamma   90.00
#
_symmetry.space_group_name_H-M   'P 1'
#
loop_
_entity.id
_entity.type
_entity.pdbx_description
1 polymer ?
#
loop_
_entity_poly.entity_id
_entity_poly.type
_entity_poly.pdbx_seq_one_letter_code
_entity_poly.pdbx_strand_id
1 'polypeptide(L)'
;MGNDEISDFEKQRLANIAERDALLKKLTMEAQSSGLFPPKMPKPAAKDQSRTKKKTPVKKVKEETPQPRRMSSRLRGIAAESEVAKRKAEEEYEARQEAERAKRVRKSDNFSFSDIMVNGQKLPADGLIGVDVVTKGVAIPYQRTFGDDEIQKTTDKDLKALRKEMNGLTLWEAWEPNRILDASQEKPTSIKPEDDEESDDEDPDPVLTTVKPHTRTISSMHIHPSTPTTLYTASYDSSIRAMDLEKSTSVEKYAPESTSSDEPISGIDMALDDPNVLYWTTLDGAFGRHDIRTDPTAETVNTWQLSEKKIGGFSLYPTQPHYFATASLDRSMRLWDLRMLQKPKRGKKDEGPTPVGEHYSRLSVSHAAFNSAGQIATSSYDDTLKIYDLKKKGISNWDWQQNPQSHIQRFCIGNMNRFVDIYSGEGDQLAQLGGEGITAVPAVAVFHRSRNWVAGGTASGKICLWM
;
A
#
# COMPACT_ATOMS: atom_id res chain seq x y z
N MET A 1 27.24 -52.80 -3.29
CA MET A 1 26.40 -52.80 -4.51
C MET A 1 24.96 -52.62 -4.05
N GLY A 2 24.46 -51.39 -4.08
CA GLY A 2 23.05 -51.09 -3.80
C GLY A 2 22.43 -50.57 -5.09
N ASN A 3 21.46 -51.31 -5.63
CA ASN A 3 20.62 -50.85 -6.75
C ASN A 3 19.64 -49.84 -6.19
N ASP A 4 19.81 -48.55 -6.52
CA ASP A 4 18.77 -47.54 -6.30
C ASP A 4 17.66 -47.76 -7.33
N GLU A 5 16.61 -48.46 -6.91
CA GLU A 5 15.37 -48.53 -7.69
C GLU A 5 14.72 -47.14 -7.72
N ILE A 6 14.61 -46.59 -8.92
CA ILE A 6 14.00 -45.29 -9.20
C ILE A 6 12.54 -45.30 -8.70
N SER A 7 12.24 -44.36 -7.80
CA SER A 7 10.89 -44.12 -7.25
C SER A 7 9.83 -43.98 -8.34
N ASP A 8 8.65 -44.53 -8.12
CA ASP A 8 7.55 -44.49 -9.10
C ASP A 8 7.14 -43.07 -9.50
N PHE A 9 7.40 -42.08 -8.64
CA PHE A 9 7.24 -40.66 -8.97
C PHE A 9 8.19 -40.19 -10.08
N GLU A 10 9.45 -40.63 -10.03
CA GLU A 10 10.47 -40.27 -11.01
C GLU A 10 10.20 -40.96 -12.36
N LYS A 11 9.68 -42.20 -12.34
CA LYS A 11 9.19 -42.89 -13.55
C LYS A 11 8.04 -42.13 -14.21
N GLN A 12 7.07 -41.65 -13.42
CA GLN A 12 5.93 -40.89 -13.94
C GLN A 12 6.35 -39.51 -14.46
N ARG A 13 7.30 -38.85 -13.79
CA ARG A 13 7.89 -37.59 -14.27
C ARG A 13 8.60 -37.79 -15.62
N LEU A 14 9.39 -38.85 -15.78
CA LEU A 14 10.08 -39.17 -17.03
C LEU A 14 9.10 -39.54 -18.16
N ALA A 15 8.03 -40.27 -17.84
CA ALA A 15 6.97 -40.59 -18.80
C ALA A 15 6.29 -39.31 -19.34
N ASN A 16 5.96 -38.36 -18.45
CA ASN A 16 5.35 -37.09 -18.83
C ASN A 16 6.29 -36.23 -19.69
N ILE A 17 7.59 -36.24 -19.40
CA ILE A 17 8.60 -35.54 -20.22
C ILE A 17 8.68 -36.17 -21.62
N ALA A 18 8.72 -37.51 -21.68
CA ALA A 18 8.77 -38.23 -22.95
C ALA A 18 7.52 -38.00 -23.81
N GLU A 19 6.33 -37.97 -23.21
CA GLU A 19 5.07 -37.69 -23.90
C GLU A 19 5.04 -36.27 -24.47
N ARG A 20 5.47 -35.27 -23.68
CA ARG A 20 5.56 -33.88 -24.13
C ARG A 20 6.56 -33.71 -25.28
N ASP A 21 7.70 -34.38 -25.21
CA ASP A 21 8.73 -34.33 -26.25
C ASP A 21 8.29 -35.04 -27.54
N ALA A 22 7.52 -36.13 -27.43
CA ALA A 22 6.91 -36.79 -28.57
C ALA A 22 5.87 -35.89 -29.25
N LEU A 23 5.03 -35.20 -28.47
CA LEU A 23 4.06 -34.24 -28.98
C LEU A 23 4.73 -33.07 -29.72
N LEU A 24 5.82 -32.52 -29.16
CA LEU A 24 6.60 -31.47 -29.78
C LEU A 24 7.25 -31.92 -31.10
N LYS A 25 7.78 -33.15 -31.16
CA LYS A 25 8.31 -33.72 -32.41
C LYS A 25 7.22 -33.89 -33.46
N LYS A 26 6.04 -34.37 -33.06
CA LYS A 26 4.89 -34.54 -33.97
C LYS A 26 4.45 -33.20 -34.54
N LEU A 27 4.26 -32.19 -33.70
CA LEU A 27 3.95 -30.81 -34.12
C LEU A 27 5.02 -30.21 -35.03
N THR A 28 6.30 -30.50 -34.77
CA THR A 28 7.41 -30.02 -35.61
C THR A 28 7.40 -30.69 -36.99
N MET A 29 7.16 -31.99 -37.06
CA MET A 29 7.03 -32.71 -38.35
C MET A 29 5.80 -32.25 -39.13
N GLU A 30 4.68 -32.01 -38.44
CA GLU A 30 3.44 -31.52 -39.04
C GLU A 30 3.62 -30.09 -39.58
N ALA A 31 4.32 -29.22 -38.85
CA ALA A 31 4.72 -27.88 -39.31
C ALA A 31 5.69 -27.91 -40.50
N GLN A 32 6.56 -28.93 -40.60
CA GLN A 32 7.43 -29.12 -41.77
C GLN A 32 6.64 -29.64 -42.99
N SER A 33 5.66 -30.52 -42.78
CA SER A 33 4.84 -31.09 -43.86
C SER A 33 3.82 -30.08 -44.44
N SER A 34 3.37 -29.12 -43.64
CA SER A 34 2.44 -28.06 -44.04
C SER A 34 3.10 -26.89 -44.79
N GLY A 35 4.39 -26.99 -45.13
CA GLY A 35 5.08 -26.03 -45.98
C GLY A 35 5.34 -24.66 -45.36
N LEU A 36 5.21 -24.53 -44.02
CA LEU A 36 5.44 -23.27 -43.30
C LEU A 36 6.93 -22.86 -43.18
N PHE A 37 7.87 -23.68 -43.66
CA PHE A 37 9.30 -23.35 -43.69
C PHE A 37 9.86 -23.40 -45.12
N PRO A 38 10.54 -22.34 -45.61
CA PRO A 38 11.14 -22.35 -46.94
C PRO A 38 12.32 -23.36 -47.00
N PRO A 39 12.54 -24.04 -48.14
CA PRO A 39 13.62 -25.00 -48.27
C PRO A 39 14.99 -24.31 -48.23
N LYS A 40 15.95 -24.90 -47.50
CA LYS A 40 17.35 -24.43 -47.44
C LYS A 40 18.02 -24.59 -48.80
N MET A 41 18.43 -23.47 -49.40
CA MET A 41 19.33 -23.48 -50.58
C MET A 41 20.74 -23.92 -50.18
N PRO A 42 21.47 -24.68 -51.04
CA PRO A 42 22.83 -25.11 -50.78
C PRO A 42 23.84 -23.95 -50.95
N LYS A 43 24.83 -23.89 -50.05
CA LYS A 43 25.95 -22.93 -50.12
C LYS A 43 26.89 -23.26 -51.28
N PRO A 44 27.33 -22.28 -52.09
CA PRO A 44 28.50 -22.45 -52.94
C PRO A 44 29.80 -22.20 -52.16
N ALA A 45 30.84 -22.96 -52.51
CA ALA A 45 32.19 -22.88 -51.97
C ALA A 45 32.97 -21.69 -52.55
N ALA A 46 33.99 -21.26 -51.79
CA ALA A 46 34.85 -20.12 -52.07
C ALA A 46 35.77 -20.29 -53.29
N LYS A 47 36.05 -19.17 -53.99
CA LYS A 47 37.37 -18.83 -54.55
C LYS A 47 37.42 -17.39 -55.11
N ASP A 48 38.36 -16.63 -54.54
CA ASP A 48 39.40 -15.77 -55.10
C ASP A 48 39.16 -14.70 -56.21
N GLN A 49 39.82 -13.56 -55.97
CA GLN A 49 40.35 -12.53 -56.89
C GLN A 49 39.47 -11.48 -57.64
N SER A 50 39.67 -10.24 -57.18
CA SER A 50 40.03 -9.03 -57.95
C SER A 50 39.01 -8.20 -58.78
N ARG A 51 39.07 -6.88 -58.53
CA ARG A 51 38.89 -5.70 -59.42
C ARG A 51 37.48 -5.17 -59.83
N THR A 52 37.22 -3.96 -59.30
CA THR A 52 36.71 -2.70 -59.90
C THR A 52 35.28 -2.50 -60.47
N LYS A 53 34.58 -1.54 -59.82
CA LYS A 53 33.67 -0.45 -60.28
C LYS A 53 32.42 -0.76 -61.12
N LYS A 54 31.23 -0.40 -60.58
CA LYS A 54 30.43 0.81 -60.95
C LYS A 54 29.14 0.91 -60.12
N LYS A 55 28.73 2.15 -59.79
CA LYS A 55 27.47 2.51 -59.11
C LYS A 55 26.29 2.55 -60.10
N THR A 56 25.11 2.15 -59.62
CA THR A 56 23.78 2.50 -60.18
C THR A 56 22.76 2.69 -59.04
N PRO A 57 21.66 3.44 -59.25
CA PRO A 57 21.13 4.40 -58.29
C PRO A 57 20.07 3.86 -57.31
N VAL A 58 19.87 4.68 -56.26
CA VAL A 58 18.97 4.51 -55.11
C VAL A 58 17.50 4.33 -55.53
N LYS A 59 16.87 3.21 -55.14
CA LYS A 59 15.41 3.11 -55.06
C LYS A 59 14.96 3.58 -53.67
N LYS A 60 14.11 4.60 -53.63
CA LYS A 60 13.44 5.10 -52.42
C LYS A 60 12.63 3.98 -51.78
N VAL A 61 13.00 3.56 -50.57
CA VAL A 61 12.19 2.71 -49.70
C VAL A 61 11.54 3.60 -48.66
N LYS A 62 10.22 3.45 -48.53
CA LYS A 62 9.34 4.08 -47.56
C LYS A 62 9.84 3.77 -46.14
N GLU A 63 10.08 4.81 -45.34
CA GLU A 63 10.52 4.68 -43.96
C GLU A 63 9.33 4.23 -43.10
N GLU A 64 9.21 2.92 -42.86
CA GLU A 64 8.37 2.39 -41.78
C GLU A 64 9.18 2.42 -40.49
N THR A 65 8.68 3.14 -39.50
CA THR A 65 9.22 3.16 -38.13
C THR A 65 9.35 1.72 -37.61
N PRO A 66 10.55 1.23 -37.25
CA PRO A 66 10.71 -0.17 -36.85
C PRO A 66 10.10 -0.39 -35.46
N GLN A 67 8.93 -1.06 -35.43
CA GLN A 67 8.37 -1.60 -34.20
C GLN A 67 9.32 -2.68 -33.63
N PRO A 68 9.50 -2.76 -32.30
CA PRO A 68 10.42 -3.70 -31.69
C PRO A 68 9.94 -5.15 -31.90
N ARG A 69 10.64 -5.89 -32.78
CA ARG A 69 10.40 -7.33 -32.99
C ARG A 69 11.34 -8.15 -32.12
N ARG A 70 10.79 -9.00 -31.25
CA ARG A 70 11.52 -9.95 -30.41
C ARG A 70 12.19 -11.01 -31.29
N MET A 71 13.47 -10.85 -31.59
CA MET A 71 14.29 -11.88 -32.25
C MET A 71 15.09 -12.68 -31.21
N SER A 72 15.09 -14.01 -31.33
CA SER A 72 15.82 -14.89 -30.40
C SER A 72 17.33 -14.69 -30.51
N SER A 73 18.03 -14.77 -29.38
CA SER A 73 19.49 -14.60 -29.27
C SER A 73 20.30 -15.56 -30.14
N ARG A 74 19.76 -16.75 -30.42
CA ARG A 74 20.37 -17.76 -31.31
C ARG A 74 20.40 -17.31 -32.77
N LEU A 75 19.42 -16.55 -33.22
CA LEU A 75 19.38 -16.02 -34.60
C LEU A 75 20.37 -14.86 -34.80
N ARG A 76 20.81 -14.20 -33.72
CA ARG A 76 21.83 -13.13 -33.72
C ARG A 76 23.28 -13.63 -33.74
N GLY A 77 23.51 -14.94 -33.69
CA GLY A 77 24.88 -15.49 -33.70
C GLY A 77 25.71 -15.14 -32.46
N ILE A 78 25.06 -14.76 -31.34
CA ILE A 78 25.74 -14.56 -30.06
C ILE A 78 26.17 -15.95 -29.57
N ALA A 79 27.47 -16.23 -29.61
CA ALA A 79 28.03 -17.44 -29.05
C ALA A 79 27.64 -17.54 -27.57
N ALA A 80 27.07 -18.68 -27.18
CA ALA A 80 26.89 -19.00 -25.77
C ALA A 80 28.28 -19.06 -25.13
N GLU A 81 28.47 -18.32 -24.04
CA GLU A 81 29.62 -18.38 -23.13
C GLU A 81 30.89 -17.61 -23.54
N SER A 82 30.78 -16.28 -23.64
CA SER A 82 31.92 -15.40 -23.33
C SER A 82 31.85 -15.04 -21.85
N GLU A 83 32.83 -15.50 -21.06
CA GLU A 83 32.99 -15.14 -19.64
C GLU A 83 32.95 -13.61 -19.42
N VAL A 84 33.43 -12.84 -20.41
CA VAL A 84 33.42 -11.37 -20.41
C VAL A 84 32.00 -10.80 -20.47
N ALA A 85 31.09 -11.42 -21.23
CA ALA A 85 29.69 -10.98 -21.28
C ALA A 85 28.95 -11.30 -19.98
N LYS A 86 29.31 -12.41 -19.31
CA LYS A 86 28.77 -12.76 -17.99
C LYS A 86 29.26 -11.78 -16.92
N ARG A 87 30.56 -11.48 -16.86
CA ARG A 87 31.13 -10.47 -15.95
C ARG A 87 30.53 -9.08 -16.19
N LYS A 88 30.39 -8.64 -17.44
CA LYS A 88 29.78 -7.35 -17.76
C LYS A 88 28.30 -7.29 -17.35
N ALA A 89 27.55 -8.39 -17.49
CA ALA A 89 26.16 -8.47 -17.04
C ALA A 89 26.05 -8.51 -15.51
N GLU A 90 26.99 -9.18 -14.82
CA GLU A 90 27.10 -9.18 -13.35
C GLU A 90 27.47 -7.79 -12.83
N GLU A 91 28.50 -7.13 -13.40
CA GLU A 91 28.88 -5.74 -13.08
C GLU A 91 27.73 -4.76 -13.33
N GLU A 92 26.99 -4.90 -14.44
CA GLU A 92 25.84 -4.05 -14.74
C GLU A 92 24.63 -4.35 -13.83
N TYR A 93 24.52 -5.58 -13.31
CA TYR A 93 23.53 -5.95 -12.31
C TYR A 93 23.91 -5.42 -10.93
N GLU A 94 25.18 -5.50 -10.55
CA GLU A 94 25.73 -4.93 -9.32
C GLU A 94 25.63 -3.41 -9.33
N ALA A 95 26.03 -2.74 -10.43
CA ALA A 95 25.90 -1.30 -10.60
C ALA A 95 24.44 -0.85 -10.57
N ARG A 96 23.50 -1.63 -11.13
CA ARG A 96 22.06 -1.36 -10.98
C ARG A 96 21.59 -1.52 -9.53
N GLN A 97 22.03 -2.57 -8.84
CA GLN A 97 21.73 -2.76 -7.43
C GLN A 97 22.35 -1.68 -6.54
N GLU A 98 23.55 -1.19 -6.85
CA GLU A 98 24.20 -0.09 -6.14
C GLU A 98 23.49 1.24 -6.40
N ALA A 99 23.11 1.51 -7.65
CA ALA A 99 22.31 2.68 -7.98
C ALA A 99 20.92 2.64 -7.32
N GLU A 100 20.30 1.45 -7.21
CA GLU A 100 19.05 1.26 -6.50
C GLU A 100 19.22 1.40 -4.99
N ARG A 101 20.29 0.83 -4.41
CA ARG A 101 20.66 1.02 -3.00
C ARG A 101 20.90 2.50 -2.70
N ALA A 102 21.66 3.21 -3.53
CA ALA A 102 21.93 4.64 -3.38
C ALA A 102 20.65 5.50 -3.43
N LYS A 103 19.68 5.15 -4.29
CA LYS A 103 18.37 5.82 -4.32
C LYS A 103 17.51 5.53 -3.08
N ARG A 104 17.72 4.37 -2.43
CA ARG A 104 17.02 3.95 -1.22
C ARG A 104 17.65 4.51 0.05
N VAL A 105 18.90 4.98 0.01
CA VAL A 105 19.55 5.61 1.17
C VAL A 105 18.71 6.77 1.67
N ARG A 106 18.46 6.77 2.98
CA ARG A 106 17.71 7.82 3.69
C ARG A 106 18.44 9.16 3.59
N LYS A 107 17.69 10.24 3.45
CA LYS A 107 18.20 11.62 3.53
C LYS A 107 17.85 12.22 4.90
N SER A 108 18.86 12.54 5.69
CA SER A 108 18.70 13.06 7.07
C SER A 108 18.42 14.55 7.15
N ASP A 109 18.75 15.32 6.10
CA ASP A 109 18.67 16.78 6.14
C ASP A 109 17.24 17.29 6.37
N ASN A 110 17.15 18.48 6.98
CA ASN A 110 15.89 19.21 7.04
C ASN A 110 15.56 19.74 5.65
N PHE A 111 14.30 19.61 5.24
CA PHE A 111 13.86 20.07 3.94
C PHE A 111 13.02 21.33 4.06
N SER A 112 13.32 22.31 3.23
CA SER A 112 12.47 23.48 2.99
C SER A 112 11.48 23.22 1.85
N PHE A 113 10.44 24.05 1.71
CA PHE A 113 9.42 23.87 0.67
C PHE A 113 10.01 23.67 -0.74
N SER A 114 11.06 24.41 -1.09
CA SER A 114 11.72 24.30 -2.40
C SER A 114 12.41 22.96 -2.64
N ASP A 115 12.82 22.25 -1.59
CA ASP A 115 13.51 20.96 -1.71
C ASP A 115 12.55 19.79 -1.89
N ILE A 116 11.28 19.99 -1.52
CA ILE A 116 10.26 18.93 -1.45
C ILE A 116 9.23 19.02 -2.58
N MET A 117 9.09 20.20 -3.19
CA MET A 117 8.11 20.47 -4.25
C MET A 117 8.44 19.70 -5.52
N VAL A 118 7.51 18.85 -5.97
CA VAL A 118 7.58 18.19 -7.28
C VAL A 118 6.73 18.97 -8.27
N ASN A 119 7.36 19.79 -9.11
CA ASN A 119 6.67 20.48 -10.18
C ASN A 119 6.15 19.49 -11.23
N GLY A 120 4.82 19.33 -11.29
CA GLY A 120 4.09 18.94 -12.50
C GLY A 120 4.44 17.60 -13.16
N GLN A 121 5.01 16.63 -12.44
CA GLN A 121 5.25 15.30 -13.01
C GLN A 121 4.01 14.40 -12.84
N LYS A 122 3.29 14.15 -13.95
CA LYS A 122 2.34 13.04 -14.03
C LYS A 122 3.08 11.74 -13.69
N LEU A 123 2.76 11.16 -12.54
CA LEU A 123 3.23 9.83 -12.13
C LEU A 123 2.91 8.82 -13.25
N PRO A 124 3.88 8.07 -13.78
CA PRO A 124 3.60 7.02 -14.75
C PRO A 124 2.74 5.94 -14.08
N ALA A 125 1.64 5.57 -14.74
CA ALA A 125 0.66 4.60 -14.26
C ALA A 125 1.22 3.17 -14.03
N ASP A 126 2.47 2.92 -14.41
CA ASP A 126 3.12 1.60 -14.38
C ASP A 126 3.74 1.23 -13.00
N GLY A 127 3.51 2.07 -11.98
CA GLY A 127 3.98 1.83 -10.60
C GLY A 127 2.96 1.16 -9.67
N LEU A 128 1.74 0.89 -10.13
CA LEU A 128 0.69 0.22 -9.35
C LEU A 128 0.38 -1.15 -9.96
N ILE A 129 1.10 -2.18 -9.51
CA ILE A 129 0.73 -3.57 -9.78
C ILE A 129 0.41 -4.27 -8.46
N GLY A 130 -0.80 -4.84 -8.40
CA GLY A 130 -0.98 -6.17 -7.82
C GLY A 130 -1.98 -6.29 -6.69
N VAL A 131 -3.28 -6.28 -7.01
CA VAL A 131 -4.27 -7.07 -6.24
C VAL A 131 -5.24 -7.70 -7.24
N ASP A 132 -4.91 -8.92 -7.67
CA ASP A 132 -5.85 -9.81 -8.36
C ASP A 132 -6.52 -10.67 -7.29
N VAL A 133 -7.78 -10.36 -6.96
CA VAL A 133 -8.58 -11.10 -5.98
C VAL A 133 -9.52 -12.01 -6.75
N VAL A 134 -9.18 -13.29 -6.79
CA VAL A 134 -10.10 -14.35 -7.16
C VAL A 134 -10.87 -14.74 -5.90
N THR A 135 -12.05 -14.16 -5.68
CA THR A 135 -13.03 -14.69 -4.72
C THR A 135 -13.94 -15.69 -5.43
N LYS A 136 -13.90 -16.95 -4.96
CA LYS A 136 -14.93 -17.94 -5.25
C LYS A 136 -16.01 -17.85 -4.18
N GLY A 137 -17.17 -17.34 -4.59
CA GLY A 137 -18.42 -17.39 -3.85
C GLY A 137 -18.68 -16.18 -2.97
N VAL A 138 -19.86 -15.57 -3.16
CA VAL A 138 -20.44 -14.41 -2.43
C VAL A 138 -20.03 -13.03 -2.97
N ALA A 139 -21.06 -12.24 -3.30
CA ALA A 139 -21.10 -10.93 -3.98
C ALA A 139 -20.62 -10.93 -5.44
N ILE A 140 -21.46 -10.41 -6.35
CA ILE A 140 -21.05 -10.12 -7.73
C ILE A 140 -20.12 -8.90 -7.67
N PRO A 141 -18.95 -8.93 -8.33
CA PRO A 141 -18.02 -7.81 -8.33
C PRO A 141 -18.71 -6.50 -8.70
N TYR A 142 -18.40 -5.44 -7.95
CA TYR A 142 -18.91 -4.07 -8.16
C TYR A 142 -20.42 -3.88 -7.96
N GLN A 143 -21.13 -4.85 -7.40
CA GLN A 143 -22.54 -4.67 -7.04
C GLN A 143 -22.69 -4.25 -5.58
N ARG A 144 -23.68 -3.38 -5.35
CA ARG A 144 -24.08 -2.96 -4.01
C ARG A 144 -24.70 -4.13 -3.28
N THR A 145 -24.26 -4.39 -2.04
CA THR A 145 -24.72 -5.48 -1.18
C THR A 145 -25.57 -5.00 0.00
N PHE A 146 -25.70 -3.68 0.18
CA PHE A 146 -26.50 -3.07 1.25
C PHE A 146 -27.24 -1.84 0.71
N GLY A 147 -28.54 -1.74 0.97
CA GLY A 147 -29.35 -0.61 0.55
C GLY A 147 -30.69 -0.52 1.29
N ASP A 148 -31.70 0.06 0.64
CA ASP A 148 -32.97 0.41 1.28
C ASP A 148 -33.74 -0.81 1.81
N ASP A 149 -33.56 -1.98 1.19
CA ASP A 149 -34.22 -3.23 1.59
C ASP A 149 -33.79 -3.67 3.01
N GLU A 150 -32.50 -3.60 3.32
CA GLU A 150 -31.95 -3.91 4.64
C GLU A 150 -32.44 -2.90 5.68
N ILE A 151 -32.53 -1.62 5.30
CA ILE A 151 -33.06 -0.55 6.16
C ILE A 151 -34.52 -0.81 6.50
N GLN A 152 -35.34 -1.20 5.51
CA GLN A 152 -36.76 -1.51 5.73
C GLN A 152 -36.96 -2.67 6.70
N LYS A 153 -36.15 -3.74 6.57
CA LYS A 153 -36.15 -4.93 7.43
C LYS A 153 -35.67 -4.65 8.87
N THR A 154 -35.06 -3.50 9.12
CA THR A 154 -34.57 -3.12 10.45
C THR A 154 -35.74 -2.80 11.39
N THR A 155 -35.79 -3.47 12.54
CA THR A 155 -36.83 -3.31 13.57
C THR A 155 -36.47 -2.28 14.63
N ASP A 156 -35.20 -2.24 15.04
CA ASP A 156 -34.69 -1.25 16.00
C ASP A 156 -34.79 0.16 15.42
N LYS A 157 -35.41 1.07 16.18
CA LYS A 157 -35.72 2.44 15.72
C LYS A 157 -34.47 3.29 15.55
N ASP A 158 -33.54 3.19 16.49
CA ASP A 158 -32.33 4.03 16.52
C ASP A 158 -31.35 3.54 15.45
N LEU A 159 -31.18 2.23 15.31
CA LEU A 159 -30.39 1.62 14.24
C LEU A 159 -30.97 1.95 12.87
N LYS A 160 -32.30 1.90 12.71
CA LYS A 160 -32.96 2.24 11.44
C LYS A 160 -32.80 3.71 11.08
N ALA A 161 -32.90 4.61 12.06
CA ALA A 161 -32.68 6.04 11.85
C ALA A 161 -31.24 6.29 11.40
N LEU A 162 -30.26 5.68 12.08
CA LEU A 162 -28.85 5.80 11.71
C LEU A 162 -28.55 5.21 10.34
N ARG A 163 -29.11 4.04 10.00
CA ARG A 163 -28.99 3.45 8.66
C ARG A 163 -29.48 4.38 7.56
N LYS A 164 -30.62 5.04 7.76
CA LYS A 164 -31.15 6.04 6.81
C LYS A 164 -30.22 7.22 6.66
N GLU A 165 -29.73 7.75 7.77
CA GLU A 165 -28.83 8.90 7.79
C GLU A 165 -27.51 8.57 7.06
N MET A 166 -26.87 7.46 7.40
CA MET A 166 -25.60 7.07 6.79
C MET A 166 -25.75 6.65 5.32
N ASN A 167 -26.84 5.99 4.96
CA ASN A 167 -27.12 5.60 3.56
C ASN A 167 -27.49 6.80 2.68
N GLY A 168 -27.93 7.91 3.28
CA GLY A 168 -28.26 9.15 2.58
C GLY A 168 -27.04 10.01 2.22
N LEU A 169 -25.84 9.67 2.70
CA LEU A 169 -24.62 10.39 2.35
C LEU A 169 -24.30 10.18 0.86
N THR A 170 -24.13 11.29 0.15
CA THR A 170 -23.80 11.28 -1.29
C THR A 170 -22.35 11.68 -1.50
N LEU A 171 -21.77 11.20 -2.59
CA LEU A 171 -20.45 11.66 -3.02
C LEU A 171 -20.52 13.18 -3.28
N TRP A 172 -19.56 13.93 -2.76
CA TRP A 172 -19.47 15.36 -2.97
C TRP A 172 -18.99 15.64 -4.39
N GLU A 173 -19.84 16.30 -5.19
CA GLU A 173 -19.65 16.52 -6.63
C GLU A 173 -19.06 17.90 -6.97
N ALA A 174 -18.77 18.74 -5.97
CA ALA A 174 -18.29 20.10 -6.24
C ALA A 174 -16.92 20.14 -6.96
N TRP A 175 -16.15 19.06 -6.86
CA TRP A 175 -14.89 18.87 -7.59
C TRP A 175 -14.80 17.43 -8.07
N GLU A 176 -14.24 17.22 -9.26
CA GLU A 176 -13.85 15.87 -9.66
C GLU A 176 -12.83 15.31 -8.65
N PRO A 177 -12.89 14.00 -8.31
CA PRO A 177 -11.92 13.37 -7.42
C PRO A 177 -10.50 13.49 -7.96
N ASN A 178 -9.82 14.57 -7.56
CA ASN A 178 -8.45 14.89 -7.89
C ASN A 178 -7.60 14.68 -6.62
N ARG A 179 -6.27 14.72 -6.80
CA ARG A 179 -5.28 14.41 -5.75
C ARG A 179 -5.45 15.30 -4.51
N ILE A 180 -4.73 14.94 -3.44
CA ILE A 180 -4.80 15.55 -2.09
C ILE A 180 -5.24 17.02 -2.14
N LEU A 181 -6.49 17.25 -1.69
CA LEU A 181 -7.14 18.54 -1.69
C LEU A 181 -6.90 19.22 -0.33
N ASP A 182 -6.35 20.42 -0.33
CA ASP A 182 -6.49 21.32 0.79
C ASP A 182 -7.86 22.00 0.71
N ALA A 183 -8.81 21.50 1.50
CA ALA A 183 -10.18 22.00 1.52
C ALA A 183 -10.34 23.37 2.20
N SER A 184 -9.25 24.00 2.66
CA SER A 184 -9.28 25.37 3.18
C SER A 184 -9.17 26.44 2.10
N GLN A 185 -8.85 26.06 0.85
CA GLN A 185 -8.73 27.00 -0.26
C GLN A 185 -10.10 27.57 -0.62
N GLU A 186 -10.17 28.91 -0.76
CA GLU A 186 -11.30 29.54 -1.42
C GLU A 186 -11.34 29.09 -2.89
N LYS A 187 -12.55 28.80 -3.39
CA LYS A 187 -12.74 28.43 -4.79
C LYS A 187 -12.12 29.54 -5.66
N PRO A 188 -11.12 29.24 -6.52
CA PRO A 188 -10.55 30.27 -7.35
C PRO A 188 -11.64 30.77 -8.31
N THR A 189 -11.93 32.07 -8.26
CA THR A 189 -12.90 32.70 -9.17
C THR A 189 -12.21 33.06 -10.47
N SER A 190 -12.80 32.69 -11.61
CA SER A 190 -12.37 33.18 -12.92
C SER A 190 -12.52 34.71 -12.94
N ILE A 191 -11.42 35.42 -13.21
CA ILE A 191 -11.48 36.86 -13.49
C ILE A 191 -11.91 37.00 -14.94
N LYS A 192 -13.15 37.44 -15.19
CA LYS A 192 -13.63 37.72 -16.54
C LYS A 192 -12.85 38.89 -17.13
N PRO A 193 -12.16 38.75 -18.28
CA PRO A 193 -11.87 39.90 -19.12
C PRO A 193 -13.21 40.45 -19.65
N GLU A 194 -13.40 41.78 -19.63
CA GLU A 194 -14.71 42.42 -19.90
C GLU A 194 -15.27 42.23 -21.33
N ASP A 195 -14.66 41.44 -22.22
CA ASP A 195 -15.03 41.41 -23.65
C ASP A 195 -15.22 40.03 -24.31
N ASP A 196 -15.26 38.91 -23.57
CA ASP A 196 -15.51 37.58 -24.18
C ASP A 196 -16.75 36.89 -23.56
N GLU A 197 -17.91 37.02 -24.23
CA GLU A 197 -19.18 36.37 -23.83
C GLU A 197 -19.28 34.86 -24.22
N GLU A 198 -18.20 34.23 -24.71
CA GLU A 198 -18.22 32.82 -25.17
C GLU A 198 -16.97 31.99 -24.76
N SER A 199 -16.42 32.16 -23.55
CA SER A 199 -15.54 31.13 -22.99
C SER A 199 -16.34 30.21 -22.08
N ASP A 200 -16.38 28.91 -22.37
CA ASP A 200 -16.82 27.88 -21.41
C ASP A 200 -16.07 28.13 -20.10
N ASP A 201 -16.79 28.64 -19.09
CA ASP A 201 -16.31 28.95 -17.74
C ASP A 201 -15.99 27.60 -17.04
N GLU A 202 -14.93 26.91 -17.45
CA GLU A 202 -14.37 25.80 -16.66
C GLU A 202 -13.79 26.41 -15.38
N ASP A 203 -14.43 26.07 -14.25
CA ASP A 203 -13.93 26.43 -12.93
C ASP A 203 -12.45 26.00 -12.82
N PRO A 204 -11.54 26.88 -12.39
CA PRO A 204 -10.13 26.54 -12.28
C PRO A 204 -9.92 25.39 -11.29
N ASP A 205 -9.10 24.42 -11.69
CA ASP A 205 -8.71 23.28 -10.87
C ASP A 205 -8.18 23.70 -9.48
N PRO A 206 -8.40 22.91 -8.43
CA PRO A 206 -7.86 23.19 -7.11
C PRO A 206 -6.32 23.23 -7.12
N VAL A 207 -5.72 24.07 -6.28
CA VAL A 207 -4.25 24.16 -6.21
C VAL A 207 -3.69 22.94 -5.47
N LEU A 208 -3.14 22.01 -6.24
CA LEU A 208 -2.54 20.77 -5.72
C LEU A 208 -1.06 20.96 -5.39
N THR A 209 -0.69 20.69 -4.14
CA THR A 209 0.71 20.70 -3.71
C THR A 209 1.21 19.27 -3.53
N THR A 210 2.23 18.87 -4.30
CA THR A 210 2.87 17.55 -4.16
C THR A 210 4.17 17.68 -3.38
N VAL A 211 4.27 16.90 -2.31
CA VAL A 211 5.36 16.94 -1.34
C VAL A 211 5.98 15.55 -1.25
N LYS A 212 7.31 15.44 -1.38
CA LYS A 212 8.07 14.20 -1.23
C LYS A 212 9.06 14.24 -0.04
N PRO A 213 8.57 14.08 1.21
CA PRO A 213 9.42 14.20 2.40
C PRO A 213 10.35 12.99 2.62
N HIS A 214 10.15 11.90 1.86
CA HIS A 214 10.80 10.60 2.06
C HIS A 214 11.43 10.06 0.76
N THR A 215 12.43 9.19 0.90
CA THR A 215 13.07 8.51 -0.26
C THR A 215 12.32 7.27 -0.70
N ARG A 216 11.52 6.68 0.21
CA ARG A 216 10.63 5.55 -0.05
C ARG A 216 9.17 5.90 0.21
N THR A 217 8.29 4.93 -0.05
CA THR A 217 6.84 5.06 0.13
C THR A 217 6.48 5.41 1.57
N ILE A 218 5.64 6.43 1.72
CA ILE A 218 4.99 6.76 2.98
C ILE A 218 4.05 5.62 3.34
N SER A 219 4.30 4.99 4.48
CA SER A 219 3.54 3.85 4.98
C SER A 219 2.37 4.28 5.87
N SER A 220 2.51 5.38 6.59
CA SER A 220 1.52 5.88 7.54
C SER A 220 1.68 7.38 7.76
N MET A 221 0.57 8.03 8.11
CA MET A 221 0.49 9.46 8.38
C MET A 221 -0.36 9.70 9.63
N HIS A 222 0.01 10.68 10.44
CA HIS A 222 -0.72 11.03 11.67
C HIS A 222 -0.68 12.54 11.92
N ILE A 223 -1.82 13.12 12.35
CA ILE A 223 -1.91 14.51 12.81
C ILE A 223 -2.42 14.49 14.24
N HIS A 224 -1.60 14.95 15.18
CA HIS A 224 -2.03 15.06 16.56
C HIS A 224 -3.00 16.25 16.73
N PRO A 225 -4.16 16.08 17.39
CA PRO A 225 -5.16 17.14 17.50
C PRO A 225 -4.69 18.43 18.21
N SER A 226 -3.69 18.36 19.10
CA SER A 226 -3.14 19.56 19.75
C SER A 226 -2.18 20.35 18.85
N THR A 227 -1.72 19.78 17.74
CA THR A 227 -0.79 20.41 16.79
C THR A 227 -1.28 20.14 15.36
N PRO A 228 -2.45 20.70 14.97
CA PRO A 228 -3.13 20.36 13.71
C PRO A 228 -2.34 20.75 12.45
N THR A 229 -1.38 21.65 12.58
CA THR A 229 -0.49 22.10 11.50
C THR A 229 0.71 21.18 11.29
N THR A 230 0.92 20.21 12.18
CA THR A 230 2.06 19.27 12.11
C THR A 230 1.59 17.90 11.64
N LEU A 231 2.00 17.52 10.43
CA LEU A 231 1.79 16.21 9.84
C LEU A 231 3.01 15.32 10.10
N TYR A 232 2.81 14.23 10.84
CA TYR A 232 3.81 13.19 10.98
C TYR A 232 3.66 12.18 9.85
N THR A 233 4.76 11.86 9.18
CA THR A 233 4.82 10.85 8.11
C THR A 233 5.86 9.80 8.46
N ALA A 234 5.49 8.53 8.31
CA ALA A 234 6.41 7.41 8.40
C ALA A 234 6.59 6.75 7.04
N SER A 235 7.76 6.17 6.83
CA SER A 235 8.14 5.64 5.53
C SER A 235 8.88 4.33 5.66
N TYR A 236 8.84 3.59 4.56
CA TYR A 236 9.69 2.42 4.40
C TYR A 236 11.19 2.76 4.32
N ASP A 237 11.60 4.04 4.31
CA ASP A 237 13.01 4.46 4.45
C ASP A 237 13.51 4.51 5.90
N SER A 238 12.78 3.87 6.80
CA SER A 238 13.10 3.74 8.22
C SER A 238 12.98 5.05 9.02
N SER A 239 12.43 6.12 8.45
CA SER A 239 12.30 7.42 9.12
C SER A 239 10.87 7.84 9.42
N ILE A 240 10.74 8.63 10.48
CA ILE A 240 9.54 9.42 10.81
C ILE A 240 9.92 10.89 10.71
N ARG A 241 9.13 11.66 9.96
CA ARG A 241 9.33 13.10 9.79
C ARG A 241 8.12 13.87 10.26
N ALA A 242 8.35 15.03 10.87
CA ALA A 242 7.33 16.02 11.18
C ALA A 242 7.38 17.11 10.12
N MET A 243 6.26 17.28 9.41
CA MET A 243 6.06 18.34 8.44
C MET A 243 5.17 19.42 9.04
N ASP A 244 5.68 20.64 9.13
CA ASP A 244 4.88 21.83 9.43
C ASP A 244 4.22 22.30 8.13
N LEU A 245 2.89 22.23 8.06
CA LEU A 245 2.11 22.54 6.86
C LEU A 245 2.07 24.05 6.59
N GLU A 246 2.14 24.89 7.61
CA GLU A 246 2.14 26.37 7.45
C GLU A 246 3.51 26.84 6.98
N LYS A 247 4.58 26.33 7.59
CA LYS A 247 5.96 26.69 7.24
C LYS A 247 6.50 25.89 6.07
N SER A 248 5.80 24.84 5.67
CA SER A 248 6.23 23.90 4.63
C SER A 248 7.63 23.34 4.86
N THR A 249 7.96 23.04 6.11
CA THR A 249 9.26 22.47 6.51
C THR A 249 9.09 21.03 6.95
N SER A 250 10.04 20.15 6.63
CA SER A 250 10.05 18.75 7.08
C SER A 250 11.31 18.44 7.86
N VAL A 251 11.14 17.97 9.10
CA VAL A 251 12.23 17.67 10.04
C VAL A 251 12.18 16.18 10.42
N GLU A 252 13.33 15.52 10.42
CA GLU A 252 13.45 14.15 10.91
C GLU A 252 13.25 14.10 12.43
N LYS A 253 12.30 13.29 12.90
CA LYS A 253 12.00 13.10 14.33
C LYS A 253 12.48 11.75 14.86
N TYR A 254 12.60 10.77 13.98
CA TYR A 254 13.18 9.48 14.30
C TYR A 254 13.77 8.87 13.03
N ALA A 255 14.95 8.27 13.17
CA ALA A 255 15.50 7.29 12.25
C ALA A 255 16.61 6.50 12.96
N PRO A 256 16.96 5.29 12.49
CA PRO A 256 18.15 4.60 12.94
C PRO A 256 19.42 5.44 12.72
N GLU A 257 20.42 5.25 13.58
CA GLU A 257 21.70 5.98 13.56
C GLU A 257 22.39 5.91 12.19
N SER A 258 22.42 4.71 11.58
CA SER A 258 22.94 4.53 10.23
C SER A 258 21.87 4.85 9.18
N THR A 259 22.22 5.66 8.19
CA THR A 259 21.38 5.95 7.01
C THR A 259 21.20 4.76 6.08
N SER A 260 22.01 3.70 6.25
CA SER A 260 21.91 2.45 5.52
C SER A 260 21.09 1.37 6.24
N SER A 261 20.64 1.62 7.48
CA SER A 261 19.79 0.69 8.22
C SER A 261 18.42 0.56 7.53
N ASP A 262 18.06 -0.68 7.21
CA ASP A 262 16.77 -1.03 6.60
C ASP A 262 15.84 -1.57 7.68
N GLU A 263 15.19 -0.67 8.41
CA GLU A 263 14.18 -0.94 9.43
C GLU A 263 12.85 -0.26 9.02
N PRO A 264 12.18 -0.74 7.95
CA PRO A 264 11.09 -0.01 7.34
C PRO A 264 9.89 0.11 8.29
N ILE A 265 9.44 1.34 8.51
CA ILE A 265 8.32 1.63 9.43
C ILE A 265 7.00 1.36 8.70
N SER A 266 6.09 0.65 9.35
CA SER A 266 4.80 0.22 8.80
C SER A 266 3.61 1.03 9.31
N GLY A 267 3.73 1.66 10.47
CA GLY A 267 2.66 2.43 11.10
C GLY A 267 3.22 3.44 12.09
N ILE A 268 2.47 4.52 12.35
CA ILE A 268 2.72 5.46 13.44
C ILE A 268 1.43 5.82 14.18
N ASP A 269 1.57 6.14 15.46
CA ASP A 269 0.48 6.64 16.29
C ASP A 269 1.04 7.53 17.43
N MET A 270 0.17 8.35 18.00
CA MET A 270 0.47 9.22 19.14
C MET A 270 -0.66 9.20 20.17
N ALA A 271 -0.30 9.26 21.44
CA ALA A 271 -1.27 9.34 22.52
C ALA A 271 -1.97 10.70 22.52
N LEU A 272 -3.29 10.74 22.70
CA LEU A 272 -4.07 11.99 22.67
C LEU A 272 -3.71 12.98 23.78
N ASP A 273 -3.20 12.47 24.90
CA ASP A 273 -2.80 13.23 26.08
C ASP A 273 -1.31 13.59 26.09
N ASP A 274 -0.51 13.04 25.17
CA ASP A 274 0.92 13.33 25.06
C ASP A 274 1.37 13.49 23.59
N PRO A 275 1.40 14.75 23.09
CA PRO A 275 1.84 15.05 21.73
C PRO A 275 3.35 14.92 21.52
N ASN A 276 4.12 14.52 22.54
CA ASN A 276 5.57 14.45 22.45
C ASN A 276 6.09 13.02 22.28
N VAL A 277 5.24 12.01 22.37
CA VAL A 277 5.68 10.61 22.30
C VAL A 277 5.17 9.98 21.01
N LEU A 278 6.12 9.56 20.17
CA LEU A 278 5.87 8.79 18.97
C LEU A 278 5.88 7.29 19.30
N TYR A 279 4.92 6.58 18.71
CA TYR A 279 4.87 5.13 18.68
C TYR A 279 4.88 4.67 17.24
N TRP A 280 5.56 3.56 16.95
CA TRP A 280 5.59 3.01 15.59
C TRP A 280 5.73 1.50 15.58
N THR A 281 5.46 0.92 14.43
CA THR A 281 5.71 -0.50 14.13
C THR A 281 6.53 -0.64 12.87
N THR A 282 7.16 -1.80 12.68
CA THR A 282 8.05 -2.06 11.54
C THR A 282 7.62 -3.29 10.74
N LEU A 283 8.21 -3.44 9.54
CA LEU A 283 8.00 -4.60 8.66
C LEU A 283 8.61 -5.91 9.20
N ASP A 284 9.52 -5.85 10.16
CA ASP A 284 10.10 -7.01 10.83
C ASP A 284 9.40 -7.35 12.16
N GLY A 285 8.38 -6.57 12.57
CA GLY A 285 7.55 -6.87 13.73
C GLY A 285 8.03 -6.28 15.06
N ALA A 286 8.90 -5.28 15.00
CA ALA A 286 9.23 -4.44 16.15
C ALA A 286 8.15 -3.38 16.41
N PHE A 287 8.07 -2.95 17.66
CA PHE A 287 7.31 -1.81 18.14
C PHE A 287 8.27 -0.85 18.83
N GLY A 288 8.19 0.43 18.48
CA GLY A 288 9.07 1.46 19.01
C GLY A 288 8.32 2.58 19.71
N ARG A 289 9.04 3.25 20.61
CA ARG A 289 8.60 4.42 21.37
C ARG A 289 9.74 5.42 21.49
N HIS A 290 9.45 6.70 21.27
CA HIS A 290 10.44 7.77 21.42
C HIS A 290 9.77 9.09 21.82
N ASP A 291 10.37 9.80 22.77
CA ASP A 291 9.98 11.16 23.14
C ASP A 291 10.75 12.17 22.28
N ILE A 292 10.03 12.89 21.41
CA ILE A 292 10.56 13.78 20.38
C ILE A 292 11.25 15.03 20.93
N ARG A 293 11.21 15.24 22.25
CA ARG A 293 11.95 16.31 22.94
C ARG A 293 13.40 15.93 23.22
N THR A 294 13.74 14.66 23.03
CA THR A 294 15.09 14.11 23.19
C THR A 294 15.65 13.69 21.86
N ASP A 295 16.98 13.72 21.71
CA ASP A 295 17.60 13.19 20.49
C ASP A 295 17.41 11.67 20.41
N PRO A 296 17.14 11.10 19.23
CA PRO A 296 16.93 9.67 19.05
C PRO A 296 18.26 8.91 19.15
N THR A 297 18.52 8.35 20.33
CA THR A 297 19.71 7.54 20.63
C THR A 297 19.29 6.18 21.16
N ALA A 298 20.23 5.23 21.25
CA ALA A 298 19.97 3.90 21.80
C ALA A 298 19.47 3.91 23.27
N GLU A 299 19.69 5.02 24.00
CA GLU A 299 19.23 5.19 25.39
C GLU A 299 17.82 5.80 25.48
N THR A 300 17.47 6.69 24.55
CA THR A 300 16.20 7.45 24.55
C THR A 300 15.10 6.77 23.72
N VAL A 301 15.48 5.91 22.78
CA VAL A 301 14.57 5.10 21.97
C VAL A 301 14.33 3.76 22.67
N ASN A 302 13.07 3.37 22.81
CA ASN A 302 12.72 2.03 23.26
C ASN A 302 12.14 1.23 22.10
N THR A 303 12.68 0.03 21.87
CA THR A 303 12.22 -0.89 20.83
C THR A 303 12.01 -2.27 21.43
N TRP A 304 10.90 -2.92 21.05
CA TRP A 304 10.53 -4.26 21.49
C TRP A 304 10.19 -5.12 20.28
N GLN A 305 10.76 -6.32 20.21
CA GLN A 305 10.39 -7.31 19.19
C GLN A 305 9.08 -8.00 19.61
N LEU A 306 7.95 -7.66 18.96
CA LEU A 306 6.62 -8.15 19.36
C LEU A 306 6.09 -9.28 18.46
N SER A 307 6.68 -9.45 17.28
CA SER A 307 6.29 -10.42 16.26
C SER A 307 7.49 -10.79 15.40
N GLU A 308 7.57 -12.02 14.88
CA GLU A 308 8.60 -12.43 13.92
C GLU A 308 8.30 -11.99 12.47
N LYS A 309 7.10 -11.44 12.26
CA LYS A 309 6.62 -10.94 10.96
C LYS A 309 6.14 -9.50 11.07
N LYS A 310 6.01 -8.84 9.92
CA LYS A 310 5.41 -7.51 9.76
C LYS A 310 4.19 -7.33 10.65
N ILE A 311 4.27 -6.30 11.49
CA ILE A 311 3.09 -5.69 12.10
C ILE A 311 2.57 -4.67 11.09
N GLY A 312 1.44 -4.98 10.46
CA GLY A 312 0.90 -4.19 9.34
C GLY A 312 0.05 -3.01 9.79
N GLY A 313 -0.54 -3.11 10.97
CA GLY A 313 -1.33 -2.05 11.56
C GLY A 313 -1.38 -2.19 13.07
N PHE A 314 -1.44 -1.06 13.75
CA PHE A 314 -1.62 -1.00 15.19
C PHE A 314 -2.39 0.26 15.55
N SER A 315 -2.88 0.31 16.77
CA SER A 315 -3.45 1.52 17.36
C SER A 315 -3.24 1.52 18.86
N LEU A 316 -3.06 2.71 19.42
CA LEU A 316 -3.13 2.97 20.86
C LEU A 316 -4.58 3.03 21.30
N TYR A 317 -4.84 2.63 22.54
CA TYR A 317 -6.16 2.83 23.12
C TYR A 317 -6.34 4.31 23.52
N PRO A 318 -7.25 5.09 22.89
CA PRO A 318 -7.23 6.55 23.00
C PRO A 318 -7.42 7.12 24.42
N THR A 319 -8.14 6.42 25.30
CA THR A 319 -8.38 6.87 26.69
C THR A 319 -7.36 6.33 27.68
N GLN A 320 -6.62 5.28 27.31
CA GLN A 320 -5.55 4.69 28.11
C GLN A 320 -4.40 4.27 27.19
N PRO A 321 -3.56 5.21 26.74
CA PRO A 321 -2.52 4.96 25.73
C PRO A 321 -1.40 4.01 26.18
N HIS A 322 -1.44 3.53 27.43
CA HIS A 322 -0.61 2.43 27.89
C HIS A 322 -1.05 1.06 27.37
N TYR A 323 -2.27 0.94 26.83
CA TYR A 323 -2.71 -0.23 26.07
C TYR A 323 -2.62 0.04 24.57
N PHE A 324 -2.19 -0.96 23.80
CA PHE A 324 -2.17 -0.90 22.35
C PHE A 324 -2.36 -2.29 21.73
N ALA A 325 -2.83 -2.33 20.49
CA ALA A 325 -3.17 -3.55 19.79
C ALA A 325 -2.41 -3.60 18.48
N THR A 326 -1.79 -4.74 18.18
CA THR A 326 -1.01 -4.97 16.96
C THR A 326 -1.67 -6.05 16.11
N ALA A 327 -1.72 -5.84 14.79
CA ALA A 327 -2.10 -6.82 13.78
C ALA A 327 -0.89 -7.23 12.94
N SER A 328 -0.67 -8.54 12.80
CA SER A 328 0.53 -9.07 12.15
C SER A 328 0.24 -10.07 11.02
N LEU A 329 1.19 -10.17 10.10
CA LEU A 329 1.23 -11.20 9.07
C LEU A 329 1.50 -12.61 9.62
N ASP A 330 1.78 -12.74 10.92
CA ASP A 330 1.78 -14.05 11.61
C ASP A 330 0.36 -14.57 11.90
N ARG A 331 -0.67 -13.83 11.47
CA ARG A 331 -2.11 -14.09 11.66
C ARG A 331 -2.61 -13.77 13.07
N SER A 332 -1.79 -13.12 13.89
CA SER A 332 -2.20 -12.71 15.23
C SER A 332 -2.72 -11.27 15.27
N MET A 333 -3.73 -11.07 16.12
CA MET A 333 -3.95 -9.81 16.81
C MET A 333 -3.48 -10.00 18.25
N ARG A 334 -2.65 -9.08 18.76
CA ARG A 334 -2.16 -9.08 20.14
C ARG A 334 -2.47 -7.76 20.81
N LEU A 335 -2.91 -7.83 22.06
CA LEU A 335 -3.12 -6.71 22.98
C LEU A 335 -1.92 -6.64 23.93
N TRP A 336 -1.40 -5.44 24.13
CA TRP A 336 -0.20 -5.19 24.91
C TRP A 336 -0.44 -4.10 25.96
N ASP A 337 0.31 -4.17 27.06
CA ASP A 337 0.40 -3.12 28.08
C ASP A 337 1.84 -2.61 28.13
N LEU A 338 2.06 -1.33 27.79
CA LEU A 338 3.37 -0.68 27.79
C LEU A 338 4.09 -0.81 29.14
N ARG A 339 3.35 -0.88 30.25
CA ARG A 339 3.91 -1.03 31.60
C ARG A 339 4.53 -2.41 31.81
N MET A 340 4.04 -3.41 31.07
CA MET A 340 4.55 -4.79 31.10
C MET A 340 5.71 -5.01 30.11
N LEU A 341 5.93 -4.09 29.17
CA LEU A 341 7.06 -4.15 28.23
C LEU A 341 8.37 -3.62 28.83
N GLN A 342 8.36 -3.05 30.03
CA GLN A 342 9.57 -2.52 30.64
C GLN A 342 10.62 -3.62 30.90
N LYS A 343 11.90 -3.24 30.83
CA LYS A 343 13.03 -4.16 31.07
C LYS A 343 12.83 -4.92 32.40
N PRO A 344 13.12 -6.23 32.45
CA PRO A 344 12.91 -7.03 33.63
C PRO A 344 13.66 -6.45 34.84
N LYS A 345 13.03 -6.48 36.02
CA LYS A 345 13.69 -6.09 37.27
C LYS A 345 14.93 -6.95 37.51
N ARG A 346 16.00 -6.33 38.01
CA ARG A 346 17.30 -6.97 38.28
C ARG A 346 17.12 -8.30 39.02
N GLY A 347 17.55 -9.40 38.42
CA GLY A 347 17.47 -10.75 38.98
C GLY A 347 16.35 -11.65 38.47
N LYS A 348 15.46 -11.17 37.57
CA LYS A 348 14.51 -12.03 36.84
C LYS A 348 15.04 -12.43 35.47
N LYS A 349 14.68 -13.64 35.02
CA LYS A 349 14.92 -14.11 33.65
C LYS A 349 14.12 -13.21 32.69
N ASP A 350 14.76 -12.77 31.61
CA ASP A 350 14.07 -12.04 30.55
C ASP A 350 13.25 -13.04 29.74
N GLU A 351 11.94 -13.05 29.97
CA GLU A 351 10.97 -13.91 29.26
C GLU A 351 10.45 -13.22 28.00
N GLY A 352 10.92 -12.00 27.70
CA GLY A 352 10.46 -11.21 26.57
C GLY A 352 9.07 -10.60 26.77
N PRO A 353 8.60 -9.82 25.79
CA PRO A 353 7.31 -9.14 25.86
C PRO A 353 6.17 -10.18 25.80
N THR A 354 5.29 -10.16 26.81
CA THR A 354 4.12 -11.04 26.86
C THR A 354 2.84 -10.24 26.57
N PRO A 355 2.00 -10.67 25.62
CA PRO A 355 0.73 -9.99 25.35
C PRO A 355 -0.27 -10.20 26.48
N VAL A 356 -1.09 -9.18 26.74
CA VAL A 356 -2.23 -9.23 27.68
C VAL A 356 -3.33 -10.15 27.14
N GLY A 357 -3.45 -10.21 25.82
CA GLY A 357 -4.37 -11.11 25.13
C GLY A 357 -3.98 -11.27 23.67
N GLU A 358 -4.39 -12.39 23.08
CA GLU A 358 -4.12 -12.67 21.68
C GLU A 358 -5.27 -13.42 21.01
N HIS A 359 -5.36 -13.26 19.70
CA HIS A 359 -6.29 -13.99 18.85
C HIS A 359 -5.61 -14.34 17.53
N TYR A 360 -5.84 -15.56 17.06
CA TYR A 360 -5.34 -16.04 15.79
C TYR A 360 -6.46 -16.13 14.76
N SER A 361 -6.25 -15.48 13.63
CA SER A 361 -7.12 -15.51 12.47
C SER A 361 -6.69 -16.62 11.49
N ARG A 362 -7.56 -16.98 10.55
CA ARG A 362 -7.28 -18.03 9.55
C ARG A 362 -6.15 -17.60 8.61
N LEU A 363 -6.17 -16.33 8.21
CA LEU A 363 -5.16 -15.66 7.38
C LEU A 363 -4.62 -14.43 8.11
N SER A 364 -3.67 -13.73 7.49
CA SER A 364 -2.99 -12.57 8.08
C SER A 364 -3.99 -11.51 8.56
N VAL A 365 -3.66 -10.82 9.65
CA VAL A 365 -4.44 -9.67 10.14
C VAL A 365 -3.78 -8.41 9.59
N SER A 366 -4.54 -7.58 8.88
CA SER A 366 -4.00 -6.38 8.21
C SER A 366 -3.92 -5.18 9.12
N HIS A 367 -4.93 -4.97 9.97
CA HIS A 367 -5.00 -3.83 10.87
C HIS A 367 -5.81 -4.15 12.14
N ALA A 368 -5.45 -3.50 13.24
CA ALA A 368 -6.19 -3.54 14.51
C ALA A 368 -6.42 -2.10 14.98
N ALA A 369 -7.68 -1.67 14.99
CA ALA A 369 -8.10 -0.32 15.34
C ALA A 369 -8.89 -0.31 16.65
N PHE A 370 -8.41 0.46 17.63
CA PHE A 370 -9.18 0.79 18.81
C PHE A 370 -10.23 1.83 18.48
N ASN A 371 -11.42 1.65 19.06
CA ASN A 371 -12.30 2.76 19.30
C ASN A 371 -12.08 3.30 20.72
N SER A 372 -12.65 4.47 21.00
CA SER A 372 -12.62 5.05 22.34
C SER A 372 -13.43 4.25 23.36
N ALA A 373 -14.27 3.31 22.91
CA ALA A 373 -15.03 2.43 23.79
C ALA A 373 -14.25 1.22 24.32
N GLY A 374 -12.99 1.07 23.93
CA GLY A 374 -12.16 -0.06 24.35
C GLY A 374 -12.47 -1.35 23.57
N GLN A 375 -13.16 -1.23 22.43
CA GLN A 375 -13.29 -2.32 21.48
C GLN A 375 -12.14 -2.23 20.46
N ILE A 376 -11.73 -3.40 19.96
CA ILE A 376 -10.77 -3.50 18.87
C ILE A 376 -11.52 -4.07 17.66
N ALA A 377 -11.47 -3.36 16.53
CA ALA A 377 -11.89 -3.89 15.25
C ALA A 377 -10.66 -4.36 14.47
N THR A 378 -10.69 -5.58 13.94
CA THR A 378 -9.62 -6.11 13.09
C THR A 378 -10.13 -6.37 11.68
N SER A 379 -9.34 -5.97 10.68
CA SER A 379 -9.46 -6.45 9.31
C SER A 379 -8.45 -7.56 9.04
N SER A 380 -8.87 -8.57 8.30
CA SER A 380 -8.08 -9.78 8.04
C SER A 380 -8.23 -10.21 6.59
N TYR A 381 -7.19 -10.88 6.07
CA TYR A 381 -7.18 -11.47 4.73
C TYR A 381 -8.11 -12.69 4.60
N ASP A 382 -8.77 -13.09 5.69
CA ASP A 382 -9.73 -14.20 5.72
C ASP A 382 -11.16 -13.77 5.38
N ASP A 383 -11.32 -12.58 4.80
CA ASP A 383 -12.58 -11.95 4.41
C ASP A 383 -13.53 -11.68 5.59
N THR A 384 -12.97 -11.45 6.78
CA THR A 384 -13.77 -11.16 7.98
C THR A 384 -13.35 -9.88 8.69
N LEU A 385 -14.34 -9.27 9.33
CA LEU A 385 -14.14 -8.27 10.38
C LEU A 385 -14.48 -8.91 11.71
N LYS A 386 -13.60 -8.73 12.69
CA LYS A 386 -13.81 -9.20 14.06
C LYS A 386 -13.77 -8.02 15.00
N ILE A 387 -14.75 -7.97 15.91
CA ILE A 387 -14.85 -6.94 16.94
C ILE A 387 -14.62 -7.63 18.28
N TYR A 388 -13.63 -7.14 19.03
CA TYR A 388 -13.27 -7.64 20.34
C TYR A 388 -13.71 -6.63 21.37
N ASP A 389 -14.68 -7.02 22.20
CA ASP A 389 -15.15 -6.21 23.31
C ASP A 389 -14.39 -6.58 24.58
N LEU A 390 -13.42 -5.72 24.94
CA LEU A 390 -12.59 -5.91 26.11
C LEU A 390 -13.34 -5.63 27.43
N LYS A 391 -14.47 -4.89 27.39
CA LYS A 391 -15.32 -4.63 28.57
C LYS A 391 -15.93 -5.94 29.07
N LYS A 392 -16.44 -6.77 28.15
CA LYS A 392 -17.02 -8.10 28.47
C LYS A 392 -16.01 -9.07 29.09
N LYS A 393 -14.71 -8.81 28.96
CA LYS A 393 -13.61 -9.65 29.46
C LYS A 393 -13.07 -9.22 30.84
N GLY A 394 -13.72 -8.26 31.51
CA GLY A 394 -13.35 -7.87 32.88
C GLY A 394 -12.29 -6.78 32.98
N ILE A 395 -11.97 -6.11 31.86
CA ILE A 395 -11.20 -4.85 31.88
C ILE A 395 -12.22 -3.75 32.23
N SER A 396 -12.29 -3.39 33.52
CA SER A 396 -13.37 -2.61 34.13
C SER A 396 -13.37 -1.12 33.73
N ASN A 397 -14.58 -0.59 33.45
CA ASN A 397 -15.07 0.81 33.47
C ASN A 397 -14.31 1.90 32.72
N TRP A 398 -14.71 2.26 31.50
CA TRP A 398 -14.26 3.52 30.86
C TRP A 398 -15.30 4.10 29.89
N ASP A 399 -15.45 5.43 29.91
CA ASP A 399 -16.40 6.20 29.11
C ASP A 399 -15.92 6.47 27.68
N TRP A 400 -16.91 6.61 26.80
CA TRP A 400 -16.83 6.36 25.37
C TRP A 400 -16.76 7.64 24.52
N GLN A 401 -15.68 7.78 23.75
CA GLN A 401 -15.54 8.70 22.61
C GLN A 401 -15.64 10.21 22.92
N GLN A 402 -14.73 11.00 22.33
CA GLN A 402 -14.91 12.45 22.33
C GLN A 402 -15.96 12.83 21.28
N ASN A 403 -17.19 13.13 21.74
CA ASN A 403 -18.32 13.71 21.00
C ASN A 403 -18.88 12.95 19.77
N PRO A 404 -19.41 11.72 19.94
CA PRO A 404 -20.30 11.13 18.95
C PRO A 404 -21.55 12.01 18.69
N GLN A 405 -22.01 12.12 17.45
CA GLN A 405 -23.36 12.65 17.16
C GLN A 405 -24.48 11.67 17.56
N SER A 406 -24.16 10.37 17.67
CA SER A 406 -25.08 9.31 18.09
C SER A 406 -24.41 8.39 19.11
N HIS A 407 -25.17 7.87 20.06
CA HIS A 407 -24.67 6.92 21.06
C HIS A 407 -24.09 5.62 20.44
N ILE A 408 -24.42 5.32 19.18
CA ILE A 408 -23.91 4.16 18.43
C ILE A 408 -22.53 4.50 17.83
N GLN A 409 -21.50 3.81 18.34
CA GLN A 409 -20.14 3.85 17.77
C GLN A 409 -20.12 3.20 16.38
N ARG A 410 -19.27 3.69 15.49
CA ARG A 410 -19.17 3.22 14.11
C ARG A 410 -17.76 3.35 13.56
N PHE A 411 -17.45 2.54 12.55
CA PHE A 411 -16.19 2.59 11.82
C PHE A 411 -16.44 2.34 10.34
N CYS A 412 -15.50 2.79 9.51
CA CYS A 412 -15.55 2.66 8.07
C CYS A 412 -14.41 1.77 7.58
N ILE A 413 -14.64 1.05 6.49
CA ILE A 413 -13.64 0.19 5.87
C ILE A 413 -13.77 0.21 4.35
N GLY A 414 -12.63 0.30 3.66
CA GLY A 414 -12.58 0.12 2.21
C GLY A 414 -12.96 -1.31 1.81
N ASN A 415 -13.91 -1.43 0.90
CA ASN A 415 -14.35 -2.69 0.33
C ASN A 415 -13.69 -2.90 -1.04
N MET A 416 -13.18 -4.12 -1.30
CA MET A 416 -12.53 -4.47 -2.57
C MET A 416 -13.46 -4.32 -3.80
N ASN A 417 -14.79 -4.25 -3.59
CA ASN A 417 -15.78 -3.90 -4.61
C ASN A 417 -15.89 -2.38 -4.90
N ARG A 418 -14.93 -1.57 -4.43
CA ARG A 418 -14.84 -0.11 -4.62
C ARG A 418 -15.92 0.69 -3.88
N PHE A 419 -16.34 0.18 -2.73
CA PHE A 419 -17.19 0.90 -1.79
C PHE A 419 -16.44 1.23 -0.50
N VAL A 420 -17.03 2.07 0.34
CA VAL A 420 -16.68 2.15 1.76
C VAL A 420 -17.86 1.63 2.56
N ASP A 421 -17.67 0.52 3.27
CA ASP A 421 -18.69 -0.01 4.16
C ASP A 421 -18.60 0.67 5.53
N ILE A 422 -19.76 0.94 6.12
CA ILE A 422 -19.88 1.48 7.46
C ILE A 422 -20.52 0.44 8.36
N TYR A 423 -19.90 0.17 9.50
CA TYR A 423 -20.40 -0.77 10.50
C TYR A 423 -20.58 -0.10 11.86
N SER A 424 -21.54 -0.60 12.65
CA SER A 424 -21.69 -0.27 14.06
C SER A 424 -20.64 -0.99 14.91
N GLY A 425 -20.45 -0.54 16.15
CA GLY A 425 -19.62 -1.22 17.15
C GLY A 425 -20.13 -2.61 17.55
N GLU A 426 -21.38 -2.96 17.21
CA GLU A 426 -21.94 -4.29 17.40
C GLU A 426 -21.79 -5.18 16.15
N GLY A 427 -21.25 -4.64 15.06
CA GLY A 427 -21.02 -5.36 13.81
C GLY A 427 -22.16 -5.26 12.79
N ASP A 428 -23.16 -4.43 13.04
CA ASP A 428 -24.24 -4.18 12.08
C ASP A 428 -23.75 -3.31 10.92
N GLN A 429 -23.97 -3.73 9.67
CA GLN A 429 -23.76 -2.84 8.54
C GLN A 429 -24.79 -1.69 8.58
N LEU A 430 -24.29 -0.47 8.48
CA LEU A 430 -25.05 0.78 8.56
C LEU A 430 -25.27 1.40 7.18
N ALA A 431 -24.25 1.35 6.33
CA ALA A 431 -24.30 1.87 4.97
C ALA A 431 -23.20 1.24 4.11
N GLN A 432 -23.35 1.40 2.80
CA GLN A 432 -22.32 1.11 1.81
C GLN A 432 -22.20 2.31 0.87
N LEU A 433 -21.16 3.10 1.07
CA LEU A 433 -20.91 4.34 0.36
C LEU A 433 -20.25 4.05 -0.98
N GLY A 434 -20.85 4.58 -2.05
CA GLY A 434 -20.35 4.49 -3.42
C GLY A 434 -20.60 5.80 -4.16
N GLY A 435 -20.44 5.78 -5.47
CA GLY A 435 -20.67 6.94 -6.32
C GLY A 435 -20.07 6.75 -7.70
N GLU A 436 -20.54 7.53 -8.67
CA GLU A 436 -19.93 7.59 -9.98
C GLU A 436 -18.50 8.15 -9.89
N GLY A 437 -17.60 7.73 -10.78
CA GLY A 437 -16.20 8.17 -10.77
C GLY A 437 -15.26 7.45 -9.80
N ILE A 438 -15.77 6.57 -8.93
CA ILE A 438 -14.93 5.73 -8.05
C ILE A 438 -14.37 4.53 -8.84
N THR A 439 -13.18 4.72 -9.40
CA THR A 439 -12.52 3.72 -10.25
C THR A 439 -11.56 2.80 -9.52
N ALA A 440 -11.21 3.13 -8.27
CA ALA A 440 -10.29 2.36 -7.43
C ALA A 440 -10.82 2.27 -6.01
N VAL A 441 -10.38 1.26 -5.26
CA VAL A 441 -10.80 1.06 -3.86
C VAL A 441 -10.35 2.25 -3.01
N PRO A 442 -11.26 2.89 -2.26
CA PRO A 442 -10.92 3.84 -1.20
C PRO A 442 -10.31 3.08 -0.02
N ALA A 443 -9.03 2.74 -0.12
CA ALA A 443 -8.35 1.81 0.79
C ALA A 443 -8.03 2.41 2.16
N VAL A 444 -7.93 3.74 2.24
CA VAL A 444 -7.79 4.48 3.50
C VAL A 444 -9.04 5.32 3.67
N ALA A 445 -9.86 5.02 4.67
CA ALA A 445 -11.09 5.75 4.94
C ALA A 445 -11.09 6.26 6.39
N VAL A 446 -11.59 7.48 6.59
CA VAL A 446 -11.66 8.10 7.91
C VAL A 446 -12.98 8.86 8.06
N PHE A 447 -13.54 8.80 9.27
CA PHE A 447 -14.68 9.64 9.66
C PHE A 447 -14.22 11.05 10.02
N HIS A 448 -15.05 12.03 9.68
CA HIS A 448 -14.95 13.34 10.30
C HIS A 448 -15.18 13.20 11.81
N ARG A 449 -14.38 13.93 12.61
CA ARG A 449 -14.36 13.78 14.08
C ARG A 449 -15.71 13.97 14.75
N SER A 450 -16.54 14.88 14.21
CA SER A 450 -17.81 15.29 14.82
C SER A 450 -19.01 15.24 13.88
N ARG A 451 -18.83 14.82 12.63
CA ARG A 451 -19.91 14.76 11.61
C ARG A 451 -19.94 13.37 11.01
N ASN A 452 -21.06 13.00 10.41
CA ASN A 452 -21.20 11.70 9.73
C ASN A 452 -20.46 11.61 8.39
N TRP A 453 -19.65 12.60 8.06
CA TRP A 453 -18.89 12.65 6.82
C TRP A 453 -17.76 11.62 6.81
N VAL A 454 -17.51 11.06 5.63
CA VAL A 454 -16.45 10.09 5.41
C VAL A 454 -15.56 10.60 4.29
N ALA A 455 -14.24 10.55 4.51
CA ALA A 455 -13.26 10.76 3.44
C ALA A 455 -12.54 9.44 3.15
N GLY A 456 -12.34 9.13 1.87
CA GLY A 456 -11.66 7.93 1.39
C GLY A 456 -10.56 8.28 0.39
N GLY A 457 -9.34 7.83 0.63
CA GLY A 457 -8.22 7.94 -0.31
C GLY A 457 -8.07 6.67 -1.15
N THR A 458 -7.91 6.84 -2.46
CA THR A 458 -7.68 5.73 -3.40
C THR A 458 -6.22 5.62 -3.82
N ALA A 459 -5.82 4.42 -4.26
CA ALA A 459 -4.48 4.18 -4.78
C ALA A 459 -4.19 4.91 -6.11
N SER A 460 -5.24 5.34 -6.85
CA SER A 460 -5.10 6.22 -8.01
C SER A 460 -4.77 7.68 -7.65
N GLY A 461 -4.65 7.97 -6.35
CA GLY A 461 -4.38 9.30 -5.83
C GLY A 461 -5.62 10.19 -5.89
N LYS A 462 -6.82 9.65 -5.70
CA LYS A 462 -8.05 10.45 -5.65
C LYS A 462 -8.60 10.45 -4.22
N ILE A 463 -9.27 11.54 -3.85
CA ILE A 463 -10.03 11.61 -2.60
C ILE A 463 -11.52 11.57 -2.93
N CYS A 464 -12.26 10.71 -2.25
CA CYS A 464 -13.71 10.66 -2.25
C CYS A 464 -14.22 11.21 -0.93
N LEU A 465 -15.16 12.16 -0.96
CA LEU A 465 -15.80 12.72 0.23
C LEU A 465 -17.29 12.43 0.16
N TRP A 466 -17.85 11.84 1.22
CA TRP A 466 -19.28 11.63 1.39
C TRP A 466 -19.77 12.49 2.56
N MET A 467 -20.78 13.33 2.35
CA MET A 467 -21.22 14.32 3.33
C MET A 467 -22.73 14.48 3.45
#